data_AF-A0A3M8B5A1-F1
#
_entry.id   AF-A0A3M8B5A1-F1
#
_cell.length_a   1.000
_cell.length_b   1.000
_cell.length_c   1.000
_cell.angle_alpha   90.00
_cell.angle_beta   90.00
_cell.angle_gamma   90.00
#
_symmetry.space_group_name_H-M   'P 1'
#
loop_
_entity.id
_entity.type
_entity.pdbx_description
1 polymer ?
#
loop_
_entity_poly.entity_id
_entity_poly.type
_entity_poly.pdbx_seq_one_letter_code
_entity_poly.pdbx_strand_id
1 'polypeptide(L)'
;MDKDLHFYLQEYFGYETFRPGQAAIISRVLNGQSVLGLMATGGGKSVTYQLPALLLPGITVVVSPLISLMVDQVQQLRTKRRIQAAYLNSTQDPAESREVLQKIAAGACKLLYISPEKLQQSYVQHALKRARVSLVAIDEAHCISAWGHDFRTDYLRLPDTVKLLGNPPVLAVTATATTAVRNEICTLFGIAQENVVVQTLNRANIAYDLAEVNGESERRQLTFELVDRLEGPGIVYCSTRQAVDVLVAAYQLEGKRRVEGYHGGMNSMERMLIQTQFLAGELDVIIATNAFGMGIDKPDIRYVIHYQMPASLEAYSQEIGRIGRDGQPGYAMLLYGPEDVQIHQYMLDKEYPTPLQVQQFLQHHRAGVSMDAQALALLGMSEEMTAMLTFYTERALARAQASTPKEGDNFARDIWQETEKRKAVKRKKLSEMVSYVLADSCLRKHLNQYFGEADDSYHRFCCTRCGLQRGAYEGERTVLLQQDVQNSWSLRQALDMLLPKK
;
A
#
# COMPACT_ATOMS: atom_id res chain seq x y z
N MET A 1 31.38 -7.99 -10.00
CA MET A 1 29.98 -7.92 -9.52
C MET A 1 29.67 -6.59 -8.86
N ASP A 2 30.19 -6.25 -7.67
CA ASP A 2 29.78 -4.99 -7.00
C ASP A 2 30.16 -3.69 -7.74
N LYS A 3 31.36 -3.62 -8.35
CA LYS A 3 31.75 -2.47 -9.18
C LYS A 3 30.87 -2.34 -10.44
N ASP A 4 30.44 -3.47 -10.99
CA ASP A 4 29.57 -3.51 -12.17
C ASP A 4 28.15 -3.04 -11.82
N LEU A 5 27.65 -3.38 -10.62
CA LEU A 5 26.32 -2.94 -10.16
C LEU A 5 26.23 -1.43 -9.94
N HIS A 6 27.29 -0.78 -9.45
CA HIS A 6 27.32 0.68 -9.31
C HIS A 6 27.30 1.37 -10.68
N PHE A 7 28.04 0.82 -11.65
CA PHE A 7 28.01 1.30 -13.02
C PHE A 7 26.58 1.27 -13.61
N TYR A 8 25.88 0.13 -13.51
CA TYR A 8 24.51 0.03 -14.03
C TYR A 8 23.49 0.87 -13.25
N LEU A 9 23.68 1.03 -11.94
CA LEU A 9 22.85 1.94 -11.14
C LEU A 9 22.97 3.38 -11.65
N GLN A 10 24.19 3.84 -11.91
CA GLN A 10 24.43 5.17 -12.45
C GLN A 10 23.92 5.29 -13.89
N GLU A 11 24.19 4.32 -14.75
CA GLU A 11 23.79 4.32 -16.16
C GLU A 11 22.26 4.40 -16.32
N TYR A 12 21.52 3.51 -15.65
CA TYR A 12 20.06 3.43 -15.81
C TYR A 12 19.30 4.39 -14.90
N PHE A 13 19.78 4.61 -13.67
CA PHE A 13 19.05 5.36 -12.65
C PHE A 13 19.70 6.69 -12.26
N GLY A 14 20.93 6.96 -12.66
CA GLY A 14 21.63 8.21 -12.33
C GLY A 14 21.96 8.34 -10.85
N TYR A 15 21.91 7.24 -10.08
CA TYR A 15 22.31 7.25 -8.68
C TYR A 15 23.76 6.79 -8.54
N GLU A 16 24.54 7.51 -7.74
CA GLU A 16 25.96 7.20 -7.53
C GLU A 16 26.17 6.04 -6.54
N THR A 17 25.27 5.89 -5.57
CA THR A 17 25.40 4.92 -4.48
C THR A 17 24.09 4.21 -4.18
N PHE A 18 24.17 2.94 -3.81
CA PHE A 18 23.04 2.20 -3.27
C PHE A 18 22.64 2.70 -1.87
N ARG A 19 21.33 2.69 -1.60
CA ARG A 19 20.80 2.81 -0.24
C ARG A 19 21.05 1.51 0.54
N PRO A 20 21.07 1.56 1.88
CA PRO A 20 21.26 0.37 2.71
C PRO A 20 20.35 -0.80 2.31
N GLY A 21 20.93 -1.99 2.19
CA GLY A 21 20.21 -3.22 1.81
C GLY A 21 20.00 -3.44 0.31
N GLN A 22 19.97 -2.40 -0.53
CA GLN A 22 19.68 -2.55 -1.97
C GLN A 22 20.68 -3.46 -2.69
N ALA A 23 21.98 -3.21 -2.51
CA ALA A 23 23.03 -3.99 -3.18
C ALA A 23 22.99 -5.48 -2.76
N ALA A 24 22.70 -5.76 -1.49
CA ALA A 24 22.58 -7.12 -0.98
C ALA A 24 21.39 -7.87 -1.60
N ILE A 25 20.22 -7.20 -1.70
CA ILE A 25 19.03 -7.77 -2.35
C ILE A 25 19.32 -8.06 -3.83
N ILE A 26 19.84 -7.07 -4.56
CA ILE A 26 20.11 -7.15 -5.99
C ILE A 26 21.10 -8.28 -6.30
N SER A 27 22.19 -8.36 -5.54
CA SER A 27 23.22 -9.40 -5.75
C SER A 27 22.67 -10.82 -5.53
N ARG A 28 21.88 -11.04 -4.47
CA ARG A 28 21.24 -12.34 -4.21
C ARG A 28 20.27 -12.74 -5.30
N VAL A 29 19.44 -11.80 -5.77
CA VAL A 29 18.50 -12.02 -6.87
C VAL A 29 19.23 -12.37 -8.17
N LEU A 30 20.32 -11.66 -8.50
CA LEU A 30 21.13 -11.95 -9.69
C LEU A 30 21.84 -13.32 -9.61
N ASN A 31 22.12 -13.81 -8.41
CA ASN A 31 22.62 -15.16 -8.16
C ASN A 31 21.51 -16.24 -8.19
N GLY A 32 20.29 -15.88 -8.59
CA GLY A 32 19.16 -16.80 -8.72
C GLY A 32 18.52 -17.19 -7.38
N GLN A 33 18.76 -16.42 -6.31
CA GLN A 33 18.21 -16.70 -4.99
C GLN A 33 16.91 -15.93 -4.76
N SER A 34 15.91 -16.57 -4.15
CA SER A 34 14.73 -15.87 -3.65
C SER A 34 15.05 -15.07 -2.39
N VAL A 35 14.49 -13.87 -2.27
CA VAL A 35 14.85 -12.85 -1.27
C VAL A 35 13.59 -12.21 -0.69
N LEU A 36 13.61 -11.95 0.62
CA LEU A 36 12.65 -11.06 1.28
C LEU A 36 13.36 -9.75 1.65
N GLY A 37 12.96 -8.65 1.02
CA GLY A 37 13.44 -7.31 1.31
C GLY A 37 12.44 -6.51 2.15
N LEU A 38 12.73 -6.30 3.43
CA LEU A 38 12.01 -5.34 4.26
C LEU A 38 12.67 -3.98 4.14
N MET A 39 12.01 -3.07 3.44
CA MET A 39 12.57 -1.77 3.07
C MET A 39 11.55 -0.67 3.34
N ALA A 40 11.93 0.28 4.18
CA ALA A 40 11.08 1.40 4.58
C ALA A 40 10.42 2.12 3.38
N THR A 41 9.31 2.81 3.62
CA THR A 41 8.70 3.67 2.61
C THR A 41 9.71 4.73 2.13
N GLY A 42 9.82 4.91 0.81
CA GLY A 42 10.87 5.72 0.22
C GLY A 42 12.27 5.07 0.20
N GLY A 43 12.48 3.87 0.75
CA GLY A 43 13.77 3.17 0.77
C GLY A 43 14.29 2.70 -0.61
N GLY A 44 13.58 3.01 -1.70
CA GLY A 44 13.98 2.64 -3.06
C GLY A 44 13.76 1.16 -3.39
N LYS A 45 12.65 0.58 -2.91
CA LYS A 45 12.23 -0.80 -3.22
C LYS A 45 12.22 -1.09 -4.71
N SER A 46 11.74 -0.17 -5.52
CA SER A 46 11.58 -0.43 -6.96
C SER A 46 12.90 -0.68 -7.67
N VAL A 47 13.99 -0.03 -7.24
CA VAL A 47 15.32 -0.26 -7.80
C VAL A 47 15.77 -1.72 -7.61
N THR A 48 15.36 -2.38 -6.52
CA THR A 48 15.82 -3.74 -6.22
C THR A 48 15.24 -4.81 -7.13
N TYR A 49 14.14 -4.54 -7.84
CA TYR A 49 13.62 -5.41 -8.91
C TYR A 49 13.79 -4.83 -10.31
N GLN A 50 13.81 -3.50 -10.46
CA GLN A 50 14.00 -2.85 -11.76
C GLN A 50 15.42 -3.04 -12.29
N LEU A 51 16.46 -2.91 -11.45
CA LEU A 51 17.83 -3.11 -11.92
C LEU A 51 18.10 -4.57 -12.32
N PRO A 52 17.75 -5.60 -11.52
CA PRO A 52 17.86 -6.99 -11.97
C PRO A 52 17.09 -7.29 -13.26
N ALA A 53 15.93 -6.67 -13.48
CA ALA A 53 15.16 -6.89 -14.69
C ALA A 53 15.89 -6.52 -15.99
N LEU A 54 16.78 -5.54 -15.92
CA LEU A 54 17.60 -5.12 -17.06
C LEU A 54 18.78 -6.06 -17.30
N LEU A 55 19.31 -6.66 -16.23
CA LEU A 55 20.51 -7.49 -16.26
C LEU A 55 20.22 -8.98 -16.49
N LEU A 56 19.05 -9.46 -16.07
CA LEU A 56 18.63 -10.84 -16.27
C LEU A 56 18.20 -11.08 -17.73
N PRO A 57 18.38 -12.29 -18.28
CA PRO A 57 18.14 -12.55 -19.70
C PRO A 57 16.65 -12.49 -20.10
N GLY A 58 15.76 -12.98 -19.24
CA GLY A 58 14.32 -13.07 -19.49
C GLY A 58 13.53 -11.85 -19.02
N ILE A 59 12.22 -12.02 -18.90
CA ILE A 59 11.31 -10.98 -18.40
C ILE A 59 11.24 -11.01 -16.87
N THR A 60 11.17 -9.83 -16.24
CA THR A 60 10.80 -9.72 -14.83
C THR A 60 9.32 -9.35 -14.71
N VAL A 61 8.60 -10.09 -13.88
CA VAL A 61 7.18 -9.87 -13.59
C VAL A 61 7.07 -9.24 -12.20
N VAL A 62 6.57 -8.01 -12.12
CA VAL A 62 6.33 -7.28 -10.88
C VAL A 62 4.83 -7.35 -10.56
N VAL A 63 4.47 -8.13 -9.55
CA VAL A 63 3.11 -8.21 -9.02
C VAL A 63 2.91 -7.05 -8.05
N SER A 64 1.90 -6.21 -8.29
CA SER A 64 1.60 -5.06 -7.43
C SER A 64 0.08 -4.92 -7.23
N PRO A 65 -0.40 -4.57 -6.02
CA PRO A 65 -1.84 -4.41 -5.78
C PRO A 65 -2.42 -3.12 -6.37
N LEU A 66 -1.57 -2.22 -6.87
CA LEU A 66 -1.86 -0.81 -7.01
C LEU A 66 -1.80 -0.37 -8.47
N ILE A 67 -2.94 -0.44 -9.14
CA ILE A 67 -3.06 -0.13 -10.56
C ILE A 67 -2.52 1.27 -10.90
N SER A 68 -2.87 2.30 -10.12
CA SER A 68 -2.39 3.66 -10.35
C SER A 68 -0.86 3.75 -10.28
N LEU A 69 -0.25 3.13 -9.26
CA LEU A 69 1.20 3.09 -9.11
C LEU A 69 1.87 2.33 -10.25
N MET A 70 1.28 1.22 -10.72
CA MET A 70 1.81 0.48 -11.87
C MET A 70 1.88 1.35 -13.13
N VAL A 71 0.82 2.12 -13.39
CA VAL A 71 0.75 3.03 -14.55
C VAL A 71 1.84 4.10 -14.45
N ASP A 72 1.95 4.76 -13.29
CA ASP A 72 2.95 5.81 -13.05
C ASP A 72 4.37 5.27 -13.19
N GLN A 73 4.66 4.10 -12.61
CA GLN A 73 5.98 3.46 -12.71
C GLN A 73 6.34 3.14 -14.16
N VAL A 74 5.42 2.53 -14.92
CA VAL A 74 5.66 2.20 -16.33
C VAL A 74 5.86 3.46 -17.17
N GLN A 75 5.08 4.51 -16.95
CA GLN A 75 5.25 5.78 -17.64
C GLN A 75 6.62 6.40 -17.35
N GLN A 76 7.04 6.46 -16.08
CA GLN A 76 8.36 6.98 -15.70
C GLN A 76 9.50 6.16 -16.32
N LEU A 77 9.41 4.84 -16.29
CA LEU A 77 10.40 3.95 -16.90
C LEU A 77 10.50 4.15 -18.42
N ARG A 78 9.38 4.28 -19.12
CA ARG A 78 9.36 4.50 -20.58
C ARG A 78 9.88 5.89 -20.96
N THR A 79 9.36 6.93 -20.31
CA THR A 79 9.60 8.32 -20.71
C THR A 79 10.96 8.85 -20.23
N LYS A 80 11.27 8.66 -18.94
CA LYS A 80 12.50 9.20 -18.32
C LYS A 80 13.70 8.30 -18.51
N ARG A 81 13.49 6.97 -18.57
CA ARG A 81 14.58 5.98 -18.58
C ARG A 81 14.70 5.18 -19.88
N ARG A 82 13.75 5.32 -20.81
CA ARG A 82 13.68 4.54 -22.07
C ARG A 82 13.70 3.02 -21.85
N ILE A 83 13.21 2.56 -20.70
CA ILE A 83 13.12 1.14 -20.36
C ILE A 83 11.85 0.55 -20.96
N GLN A 84 11.98 -0.61 -21.60
CA GLN A 84 10.87 -1.38 -22.18
C GLN A 84 10.04 -2.06 -21.08
N ALA A 85 9.23 -1.25 -20.39
CA ALA A 85 8.29 -1.71 -19.38
C ALA A 85 6.86 -1.77 -19.94
N ALA A 86 5.99 -2.61 -19.38
CA ALA A 86 4.56 -2.64 -19.66
C ALA A 86 3.77 -2.91 -18.39
N TYR A 87 2.45 -2.66 -18.41
CA TYR A 87 1.55 -3.10 -17.36
C TYR A 87 0.39 -3.91 -17.91
N LEU A 88 -0.11 -4.86 -17.11
CA LEU A 88 -1.34 -5.61 -17.33
C LEU A 88 -2.26 -5.53 -16.11
N ASN A 89 -3.51 -5.08 -16.29
CA ASN A 89 -4.50 -5.05 -15.21
C ASN A 89 -5.93 -5.32 -15.72
N SER A 90 -6.90 -5.27 -14.81
CA SER A 90 -8.33 -5.48 -15.08
C SER A 90 -9.02 -4.31 -15.79
N THR A 91 -8.45 -3.09 -15.73
CA THR A 91 -9.05 -1.87 -16.31
C THR A 91 -8.68 -1.64 -17.78
N GLN A 92 -7.72 -2.39 -18.34
CA GLN A 92 -7.29 -2.24 -19.73
C GLN A 92 -8.26 -2.85 -20.73
N ASP A 93 -8.32 -2.23 -21.92
CA ASP A 93 -9.04 -2.78 -23.06
C ASP A 93 -8.42 -4.14 -23.49
N PRO A 94 -9.25 -5.13 -23.91
CA PRO A 94 -8.76 -6.39 -24.45
C PRO A 94 -7.74 -6.27 -25.60
N ALA A 95 -7.86 -5.25 -26.47
CA ALA A 95 -6.94 -4.98 -27.55
C ALA A 95 -5.56 -4.54 -27.03
N GLU A 96 -5.52 -3.62 -26.06
CA GLU A 96 -4.28 -3.18 -25.39
C GLU A 96 -3.59 -4.35 -24.69
N SER A 97 -4.37 -5.16 -23.95
CA SER A 97 -3.87 -6.37 -23.29
C SER A 97 -3.21 -7.31 -24.30
N ARG A 98 -3.82 -7.50 -25.48
CA ARG A 98 -3.30 -8.37 -26.54
C ARG A 98 -2.00 -7.82 -27.13
N GLU A 99 -1.90 -6.51 -27.35
CA GLU A 99 -0.68 -5.86 -27.85
C GLU A 99 0.49 -6.04 -26.87
N VAL A 100 0.24 -5.85 -25.57
CA VAL A 100 1.25 -6.09 -24.53
C VAL A 100 1.74 -7.54 -24.54
N LEU A 101 0.83 -8.51 -24.66
CA LEU A 101 1.19 -9.93 -24.73
C LEU A 101 1.98 -10.27 -25.99
N GLN A 102 1.67 -9.65 -27.14
CA GLN A 102 2.47 -9.81 -28.36
C GLN A 102 3.89 -9.26 -28.17
N LYS A 103 4.05 -8.10 -27.54
CA LYS A 103 5.36 -7.53 -27.21
C LYS A 103 6.17 -8.43 -26.28
N ILE A 104 5.51 -9.02 -25.28
CA ILE A 104 6.13 -10.01 -24.37
C ILE A 104 6.58 -11.24 -25.15
N ALA A 105 5.73 -11.80 -26.01
CA ALA A 105 6.07 -12.97 -26.82
C ALA A 105 7.23 -12.71 -27.80
N ALA A 106 7.36 -11.47 -28.29
CA ALA A 106 8.46 -11.04 -29.15
C ALA A 106 9.76 -10.70 -28.39
N GLY A 107 9.77 -10.76 -27.05
CA GLY A 107 10.93 -10.39 -26.23
C GLY A 107 11.18 -8.88 -26.13
N ALA A 108 10.23 -8.04 -26.55
CA ALA A 108 10.34 -6.57 -26.55
C ALA A 108 9.88 -5.92 -25.22
N CYS A 109 9.81 -6.71 -24.15
CA CYS A 109 9.41 -6.26 -22.82
C CYS A 109 10.33 -6.88 -21.77
N LYS A 110 11.05 -6.04 -21.01
CA LYS A 110 11.96 -6.47 -19.95
C LYS A 110 11.30 -6.50 -18.58
N LEU A 111 10.31 -5.63 -18.36
CA LEU A 111 9.64 -5.47 -17.09
C LEU A 111 8.13 -5.39 -17.29
N LEU A 112 7.39 -6.33 -16.72
CA LEU A 112 5.93 -6.32 -16.71
C LEU A 112 5.43 -6.06 -15.30
N TYR A 113 4.74 -4.95 -15.09
CA TYR A 113 3.88 -4.77 -13.92
C TYR A 113 2.56 -5.49 -14.17
N ILE A 114 2.08 -6.29 -13.22
CA ILE A 114 0.81 -6.99 -13.37
C ILE A 114 0.01 -6.99 -12.05
N SER A 115 -1.31 -6.83 -12.16
CA SER A 115 -2.19 -6.99 -11.02
C SER A 115 -2.38 -8.48 -10.70
N PRO A 116 -2.51 -8.87 -9.42
CA PRO A 116 -2.62 -10.28 -9.03
C PRO A 116 -3.71 -11.03 -9.78
N GLU A 117 -4.90 -10.44 -9.90
CA GLU A 117 -6.07 -11.04 -10.55
C GLU A 117 -5.86 -11.25 -12.05
N LYS A 118 -5.11 -10.36 -12.71
CA LYS A 118 -4.77 -10.48 -14.13
C LYS A 118 -3.70 -11.55 -14.35
N LEU A 119 -2.74 -11.68 -13.42
CA LEU A 119 -1.72 -12.72 -13.45
C LEU A 119 -2.32 -14.14 -13.30
N GLN A 120 -3.49 -14.27 -12.66
CA GLN A 120 -4.17 -15.56 -12.54
C GLN A 120 -4.80 -16.06 -13.84
N GLN A 121 -4.88 -15.23 -14.88
CA GLN A 121 -5.51 -15.61 -16.14
C GLN A 121 -4.64 -16.58 -16.95
N SER A 122 -5.19 -17.72 -17.35
CA SER A 122 -4.44 -18.78 -18.04
C SER A 122 -3.74 -18.31 -19.31
N TYR A 123 -4.35 -17.43 -20.10
CA TYR A 123 -3.73 -16.90 -21.32
C TYR A 123 -2.49 -16.03 -21.03
N VAL A 124 -2.48 -15.31 -19.90
CA VAL A 124 -1.33 -14.52 -19.46
C VAL A 124 -0.22 -15.45 -18.98
N GLN A 125 -0.55 -16.43 -18.12
CA GLN A 125 0.42 -17.39 -17.61
C GLN A 125 1.10 -18.18 -18.73
N HIS A 126 0.35 -18.61 -19.75
CA HIS A 126 0.92 -19.27 -20.93
C HIS A 126 1.88 -18.38 -21.71
N ALA A 127 1.54 -17.10 -21.91
CA ALA A 127 2.42 -16.15 -22.59
C ALA A 127 3.71 -15.91 -21.80
N LEU A 128 3.60 -15.69 -20.48
CA LEU A 128 4.73 -15.47 -19.59
C LEU A 128 5.66 -16.69 -19.51
N LYS A 129 5.10 -17.90 -19.42
CA LYS A 129 5.87 -19.14 -19.42
C LYS A 129 6.69 -19.30 -20.71
N ARG A 130 6.12 -18.95 -21.86
CA ARG A 130 6.84 -18.96 -23.16
C ARG A 130 7.94 -17.90 -23.23
N ALA A 131 7.69 -16.72 -22.66
CA ALA A 131 8.64 -15.61 -22.64
C ALA A 131 9.83 -15.80 -21.67
N ARG A 132 9.84 -16.88 -20.88
CA ARG A 132 10.86 -17.20 -19.86
C ARG A 132 11.00 -16.10 -18.80
N VAL A 133 10.26 -16.25 -17.71
CA VAL A 133 10.36 -15.35 -16.55
C VAL A 133 11.68 -15.59 -15.83
N SER A 134 12.48 -14.55 -15.63
CA SER A 134 13.74 -14.63 -14.88
C SER A 134 13.58 -14.25 -13.41
N LEU A 135 12.55 -13.48 -13.07
CA LEU A 135 12.29 -13.00 -11.72
C LEU A 135 10.80 -12.70 -11.56
N VAL A 136 10.23 -13.13 -10.44
CA VAL A 136 8.93 -12.64 -9.97
C VAL A 136 9.19 -11.73 -8.77
N ALA A 137 8.97 -10.44 -8.94
CA ALA A 137 8.97 -9.48 -7.85
C ALA A 137 7.55 -9.32 -7.32
N ILE A 138 7.36 -9.44 -6.02
CA ILE A 138 6.08 -9.25 -5.34
C ILE A 138 6.21 -7.98 -4.50
N ASP A 139 5.60 -6.91 -4.99
CA ASP A 139 5.51 -5.65 -4.27
C ASP A 139 4.38 -5.71 -3.24
N GLU A 140 4.53 -4.98 -2.14
CA GLU A 140 3.64 -5.07 -0.97
C GLU A 140 3.35 -6.51 -0.54
N ALA A 141 4.40 -7.32 -0.42
CA ALA A 141 4.29 -8.75 -0.13
C ALA A 141 3.56 -9.09 1.18
N HIS A 142 3.37 -8.12 2.09
CA HIS A 142 2.52 -8.28 3.27
C HIS A 142 1.06 -8.63 2.91
N CYS A 143 0.57 -8.27 1.71
CA CYS A 143 -0.78 -8.59 1.25
C CYS A 143 -1.06 -10.11 1.16
N ILE A 144 -0.02 -10.93 1.08
CA ILE A 144 -0.10 -12.40 1.06
C ILE A 144 -0.49 -12.96 2.42
N SER A 145 0.00 -12.33 3.48
CA SER A 145 -0.11 -12.87 4.82
C SER A 145 -1.52 -12.67 5.37
N ALA A 146 -2.09 -13.74 5.94
CA ALA A 146 -3.32 -13.63 6.72
C ALA A 146 -3.14 -12.71 7.95
N TRP A 147 -1.89 -12.45 8.34
CA TRP A 147 -1.48 -11.52 9.39
C TRP A 147 -1.06 -10.15 8.84
N GLY A 148 -1.17 -9.90 7.54
CA GLY A 148 -0.94 -8.59 6.91
C GLY A 148 -2.06 -7.60 7.22
N HIS A 149 -1.83 -6.29 7.03
CA HIS A 149 -2.84 -5.25 7.25
C HIS A 149 -3.73 -4.99 6.01
N ASP A 150 -3.21 -5.19 4.80
CA ASP A 150 -3.96 -5.11 3.53
C ASP A 150 -4.04 -6.48 2.84
N PHE A 151 -4.71 -7.44 3.48
CA PHE A 151 -4.83 -8.82 2.98
C PHE A 151 -5.64 -8.89 1.66
N ARG A 152 -5.15 -9.67 0.67
CA ARG A 152 -5.86 -9.91 -0.60
C ARG A 152 -5.87 -11.38 -0.98
N THR A 153 -7.04 -11.91 -1.35
CA THR A 153 -7.19 -13.33 -1.73
C THR A 153 -6.40 -13.70 -2.97
N ASP A 154 -6.28 -12.82 -3.96
CA ASP A 154 -5.52 -13.08 -5.19
C ASP A 154 -4.02 -13.31 -4.92
N TYR A 155 -3.49 -12.71 -3.85
CA TYR A 155 -2.11 -12.89 -3.42
C TYR A 155 -1.84 -14.30 -2.86
N LEU A 156 -2.85 -14.95 -2.27
CA LEU A 156 -2.72 -16.33 -1.78
C LEU A 156 -2.51 -17.36 -2.89
N ARG A 157 -2.86 -17.02 -4.14
CA ARG A 157 -2.69 -17.90 -5.30
C ARG A 157 -1.30 -17.80 -5.92
N LEU A 158 -0.52 -16.77 -5.57
CA LEU A 158 0.79 -16.51 -6.17
C LEU A 158 1.80 -17.66 -6.06
N PRO A 159 1.91 -18.41 -4.93
CA PRO A 159 2.84 -19.53 -4.86
C PRO A 159 2.60 -20.59 -5.96
N ASP A 160 1.33 -20.88 -6.29
CA ASP A 160 0.99 -21.81 -7.36
C ASP A 160 1.20 -21.19 -8.74
N THR A 161 0.93 -19.89 -8.89
CA THR A 161 1.24 -19.16 -10.12
C THR A 161 2.73 -19.18 -10.43
N VAL A 162 3.60 -18.95 -9.43
CA VAL A 162 5.06 -18.99 -9.60
C VAL A 162 5.53 -20.38 -10.08
N LYS A 163 4.94 -21.47 -9.57
CA LYS A 163 5.21 -22.82 -10.07
C LYS A 163 4.84 -22.98 -11.54
N LEU A 164 3.69 -22.48 -11.95
CA LEU A 164 3.23 -22.55 -13.35
C LEU A 164 4.14 -21.77 -14.31
N LEU A 165 4.75 -20.67 -13.83
CA LEU A 165 5.73 -19.87 -14.57
C LEU A 165 7.11 -20.51 -14.66
N GLY A 166 7.34 -21.68 -14.05
CA GLY A 166 8.60 -22.41 -14.11
C GLY A 166 9.51 -22.23 -12.89
N ASN A 167 8.95 -21.82 -11.74
CA ASN A 167 9.69 -21.56 -10.50
C ASN A 167 10.86 -20.56 -10.64
N PRO A 168 10.65 -19.37 -11.23
CA PRO A 168 11.67 -18.32 -11.19
C PRO A 168 11.97 -17.90 -9.73
N PRO A 169 13.16 -17.34 -9.47
CA PRO A 169 13.46 -16.68 -8.19
C PRO A 169 12.37 -15.65 -7.83
N VAL A 170 12.05 -15.58 -6.54
CA VAL A 170 11.04 -14.65 -6.01
C VAL A 170 11.71 -13.56 -5.18
N LEU A 171 11.49 -12.31 -5.54
CA LEU A 171 11.83 -11.16 -4.71
C LEU A 171 10.55 -10.62 -4.06
N ALA A 172 10.32 -10.92 -2.79
CA ALA A 172 9.25 -10.33 -2.02
C ALA A 172 9.74 -9.03 -1.37
N VAL A 173 9.07 -7.91 -1.60
CA VAL A 173 9.43 -6.63 -0.96
C VAL A 173 8.23 -6.01 -0.25
N THR A 174 8.48 -5.44 0.92
CA THR A 174 7.45 -4.67 1.63
C THR A 174 8.07 -3.67 2.62
N ALA A 175 7.31 -2.63 2.96
CA ALA A 175 7.71 -1.68 3.99
C ALA A 175 7.37 -2.14 5.40
N THR A 176 6.23 -2.81 5.59
CA THR A 176 5.70 -3.09 6.92
C THR A 176 5.35 -4.56 7.02
N ALA A 177 6.15 -5.30 7.79
CA ALA A 177 5.86 -6.69 8.11
C ALA A 177 6.45 -7.07 9.47
N THR A 178 5.60 -7.63 10.34
CA THR A 178 5.97 -8.22 11.62
C THR A 178 6.74 -9.53 11.41
N THR A 179 7.40 -10.03 12.44
CA THR A 179 8.13 -11.32 12.38
C THR A 179 7.27 -12.48 11.91
N ALA A 180 5.98 -12.52 12.32
CA ALA A 180 5.03 -13.55 11.88
C ALA A 180 4.77 -13.47 10.37
N VAL A 181 4.53 -12.26 9.84
CA VAL A 181 4.33 -12.02 8.40
C VAL A 181 5.57 -12.41 7.59
N ARG A 182 6.77 -12.06 8.08
CA ARG A 182 8.05 -12.41 7.44
C ARG A 182 8.21 -13.92 7.29
N ASN A 183 7.98 -14.66 8.38
CA ASN A 183 8.11 -16.11 8.40
C ASN A 183 7.10 -16.80 7.47
N GLU A 184 5.88 -16.28 7.40
CA GLU A 184 4.86 -16.79 6.47
C GLU A 184 5.28 -16.59 5.01
N ILE A 185 5.72 -15.38 4.63
CA ILE A 185 6.21 -15.08 3.27
C ILE A 185 7.39 -15.99 2.93
N CYS A 186 8.36 -16.13 3.83
CA CYS A 186 9.53 -16.99 3.60
C CYS A 186 9.13 -18.45 3.39
N THR A 187 8.18 -18.96 4.18
CA THR A 187 7.67 -20.33 4.04
C THR A 187 6.97 -20.53 2.70
N LEU A 188 6.12 -19.59 2.29
CA LEU A 188 5.33 -19.69 1.05
C LEU A 188 6.19 -19.72 -0.22
N PHE A 189 7.32 -19.00 -0.24
CA PHE A 189 8.21 -18.92 -1.41
C PHE A 189 9.54 -19.64 -1.24
N GLY A 190 9.74 -20.38 -0.15
CA GLY A 190 10.99 -21.09 0.13
C GLY A 190 12.19 -20.15 0.25
N ILE A 191 12.01 -18.96 0.82
CA ILE A 191 13.10 -18.00 1.04
C ILE A 191 13.85 -18.42 2.30
N ALA A 192 15.15 -18.70 2.14
CA ALA A 192 16.04 -19.03 3.26
C ALA A 192 16.24 -17.81 4.18
N GLN A 193 16.45 -18.04 5.48
CA GLN A 193 16.50 -16.95 6.47
C GLN A 193 17.70 -16.02 6.24
N GLU A 194 18.82 -16.56 5.77
CA GLU A 194 19.99 -15.79 5.36
C GLU A 194 19.69 -14.83 4.20
N ASN A 195 18.66 -15.11 3.40
CA ASN A 195 18.22 -14.29 2.27
C ASN A 195 17.19 -13.22 2.66
N VAL A 196 16.86 -13.08 3.94
CA VAL A 196 16.08 -11.95 4.44
C VAL A 196 17.01 -10.75 4.61
N VAL A 197 16.65 -9.62 3.99
CA VAL A 197 17.34 -8.33 4.16
C VAL A 197 16.39 -7.39 4.87
N VAL A 198 16.76 -6.96 6.08
CA VAL A 198 15.96 -6.05 6.90
C VAL A 198 16.65 -4.70 6.95
N GLN A 199 16.00 -3.68 6.39
CA GLN A 199 16.34 -2.30 6.66
C GLN A 199 15.58 -1.84 7.91
N THR A 200 16.25 -1.06 8.74
CA THR A 200 15.65 -0.37 9.89
C THR A 200 14.42 0.44 9.48
N LEU A 201 13.30 0.19 10.16
CA LEU A 201 12.04 0.92 10.04
C LEU A 201 12.07 2.21 10.86
N ASN A 202 12.92 2.29 11.89
CA ASN A 202 13.13 3.48 12.67
C ASN A 202 13.56 4.69 11.79
N ARG A 203 12.69 5.69 11.71
CA ARG A 203 12.94 6.95 11.00
C ARG A 203 13.29 8.05 12.00
N ALA A 204 14.57 8.20 12.30
CA ALA A 204 15.07 9.15 13.31
C ALA A 204 14.62 10.61 13.09
N ASN A 205 14.32 10.98 11.84
CA ASN A 205 13.92 12.33 11.46
C ASN A 205 12.44 12.68 11.75
N ILE A 206 11.59 11.72 12.13
CA ILE A 206 10.15 11.94 12.31
C ILE A 206 9.78 12.01 13.80
N ALA A 207 9.36 13.14 14.34
CA ALA A 207 8.83 13.22 15.69
C ALA A 207 7.42 12.60 15.81
N TYR A 208 7.15 11.87 16.90
CA TYR A 208 5.83 11.26 17.15
C TYR A 208 5.09 12.00 18.26
N ASP A 209 4.05 12.76 17.90
CA ASP A 209 3.17 13.45 18.84
C ASP A 209 1.81 12.74 18.96
N LEU A 210 1.20 12.85 20.13
CA LEU A 210 -0.08 12.25 20.48
C LEU A 210 -0.86 13.25 21.33
N ALA A 211 -2.10 13.52 20.94
CA ALA A 211 -3.04 14.31 21.71
C ALA A 211 -4.36 13.56 21.87
N GLU A 212 -4.82 13.44 23.11
CA GLU A 212 -6.17 12.98 23.41
C GLU A 212 -7.14 14.14 23.22
N VAL A 213 -8.26 13.87 22.55
CA VAL A 213 -9.28 14.88 22.24
C VAL A 213 -10.65 14.43 22.74
N ASN A 214 -11.44 15.36 23.28
CA ASN A 214 -12.77 15.12 23.82
C ASN A 214 -13.82 15.57 22.81
N GLY A 215 -14.02 14.73 21.79
CA GLY A 215 -15.07 14.90 20.79
C GLY A 215 -14.68 15.78 19.61
N GLU A 216 -15.61 15.89 18.67
CA GLU A 216 -15.35 16.35 17.32
C GLU A 216 -14.98 17.84 17.22
N SER A 217 -15.50 18.68 18.12
CA SER A 217 -15.20 20.12 18.10
C SER A 217 -13.74 20.40 18.47
N GLU A 218 -13.25 19.78 19.54
CA GLU A 218 -11.85 19.91 19.97
C GLU A 218 -10.91 19.33 18.92
N ARG A 219 -11.24 18.14 18.39
CA ARG A 219 -10.48 17.49 17.32
C ARG A 219 -10.35 18.39 16.08
N ARG A 220 -11.45 18.97 15.61
CA ARG A 220 -11.46 19.87 14.45
C ARG A 220 -10.63 21.11 14.70
N GLN A 221 -10.84 21.78 15.84
CA GLN A 221 -10.11 22.99 16.19
C GLN A 221 -8.59 22.74 16.24
N LEU A 222 -8.16 21.70 16.95
CA LEU A 222 -6.75 21.36 17.04
C LEU A 222 -6.15 21.01 15.68
N THR A 223 -6.91 20.30 14.83
CA THR A 223 -6.47 19.99 13.46
C THR A 223 -6.26 21.26 12.64
N PHE A 224 -7.18 22.22 12.72
CA PHE A 224 -7.08 23.47 11.97
C PHE A 224 -5.89 24.30 12.45
N GLU A 225 -5.70 24.40 13.76
CA GLU A 225 -4.55 25.08 14.37
C GLU A 225 -3.22 24.45 13.92
N LEU A 226 -3.13 23.12 13.91
CA LEU A 226 -1.94 22.39 13.47
C LEU A 226 -1.69 22.59 11.97
N VAL A 227 -2.72 22.45 11.13
CA VAL A 227 -2.60 22.64 9.69
C VAL A 227 -2.10 24.05 9.35
N ASP A 228 -2.62 25.06 10.03
CA ASP A 228 -2.25 26.47 9.83
C ASP A 228 -0.84 26.81 10.30
N ARG A 229 -0.33 26.15 11.36
CA ARG A 229 0.95 26.48 11.99
C ARG A 229 2.12 25.63 11.52
N LEU A 230 1.89 24.36 11.18
CA LEU A 230 2.96 23.44 10.78
C LEU A 230 3.55 23.84 9.42
N GLU A 231 4.88 23.88 9.35
CA GLU A 231 5.57 24.31 8.14
C GLU A 231 5.60 23.22 7.05
N GLY A 232 5.47 23.65 5.79
CA GLY A 232 5.60 22.80 4.60
C GLY A 232 4.40 21.89 4.32
N PRO A 233 4.48 21.03 3.29
CA PRO A 233 3.31 20.28 2.83
C PRO A 233 2.95 19.14 3.79
N GLY A 234 1.65 18.90 3.95
CA GLY A 234 1.13 17.93 4.92
C GLY A 234 0.07 16.99 4.39
N ILE A 235 -0.23 15.95 5.17
CA ILE A 235 -1.36 15.05 4.94
C ILE A 235 -2.17 14.93 6.22
N VAL A 236 -3.49 14.99 6.12
CA VAL A 236 -4.41 14.70 7.22
C VAL A 236 -5.16 13.41 6.92
N TYR A 237 -5.01 12.38 7.74
CA TYR A 237 -5.68 11.10 7.57
C TYR A 237 -6.97 11.00 8.39
N CYS A 238 -8.07 10.66 7.71
CA CYS A 238 -9.38 10.36 8.28
C CYS A 238 -9.74 8.89 8.02
N SER A 239 -10.52 8.29 8.92
CA SER A 239 -10.93 6.88 8.80
C SER A 239 -12.06 6.68 7.77
N THR A 240 -12.89 7.70 7.50
CA THR A 240 -14.03 7.60 6.58
C THR A 240 -13.99 8.64 5.46
N ARG A 241 -14.63 8.33 4.33
CA ARG A 241 -14.83 9.28 3.21
C ARG A 241 -15.63 10.49 3.65
N GLN A 242 -16.70 10.26 4.41
CA GLN A 242 -17.54 11.32 4.96
C GLN A 242 -16.74 12.29 5.84
N ALA A 243 -15.83 11.77 6.68
CA ALA A 243 -14.97 12.62 7.51
C ALA A 243 -14.02 13.47 6.66
N VAL A 244 -13.50 12.94 5.55
CA VAL A 244 -12.72 13.74 4.57
C VAL A 244 -13.57 14.87 4.01
N ASP A 245 -14.74 14.56 3.46
CA ASP A 245 -15.62 15.55 2.82
C ASP A 245 -16.03 16.67 3.79
N VAL A 246 -16.44 16.29 5.00
CA VAL A 246 -16.86 17.24 6.04
C VAL A 246 -15.70 18.11 6.50
N LEU A 247 -14.52 17.53 6.73
CA LEU A 247 -13.36 18.26 7.22
C LEU A 247 -12.80 19.21 6.16
N VAL A 248 -12.78 18.81 4.89
CA VAL A 248 -12.37 19.66 3.76
C VAL A 248 -13.32 20.83 3.63
N ALA A 249 -14.64 20.59 3.61
CA ALA A 249 -15.63 21.65 3.51
C ALA A 249 -15.52 22.65 4.67
N ALA A 250 -15.34 22.16 5.90
CA ALA A 250 -15.14 23.03 7.06
C ALA A 250 -13.82 23.82 6.98
N TYR A 251 -12.72 23.18 6.56
CA TYR A 251 -11.42 23.84 6.47
C TYR A 251 -11.39 24.88 5.33
N GLN A 252 -12.08 24.64 4.21
CA GLN A 252 -12.16 25.61 3.11
C GLN A 252 -12.89 26.90 3.50
N LEU A 253 -13.74 26.88 4.54
CA LEU A 253 -14.45 28.05 5.06
C LEU A 253 -13.62 28.87 6.06
N GLU A 254 -12.80 28.22 6.88
CA GLU A 254 -12.16 28.83 8.06
C GLU A 254 -10.62 28.83 8.01
N GLY A 255 -10.05 27.93 7.20
CA GLY A 255 -8.62 27.65 7.13
C GLY A 255 -7.84 28.60 6.24
N LYS A 256 -6.50 28.54 6.35
CA LYS A 256 -5.59 29.50 5.70
C LYS A 256 -4.75 28.89 4.59
N ARG A 257 -4.89 27.58 4.33
CA ARG A 257 -4.04 26.84 3.39
C ARG A 257 -4.83 26.27 2.23
N ARG A 258 -4.14 25.98 1.13
CA ARG A 258 -4.72 25.34 -0.06
C ARG A 258 -4.90 23.85 0.24
N VAL A 259 -6.14 23.44 0.47
CA VAL A 259 -6.48 22.09 0.93
C VAL A 259 -7.54 21.46 0.05
N GLU A 260 -7.32 20.18 -0.28
CA GLU A 260 -8.27 19.35 -1.02
C GLU A 260 -8.44 17.98 -0.39
N GLY A 261 -9.58 17.36 -0.71
CA GLY A 261 -9.96 16.03 -0.29
C GLY A 261 -9.43 14.93 -1.22
N TYR A 262 -9.05 13.78 -0.68
CA TYR A 262 -8.74 12.60 -1.48
C TYR A 262 -9.28 11.32 -0.85
N HIS A 263 -10.16 10.60 -1.55
CA HIS A 263 -10.62 9.29 -1.07
C HIS A 263 -11.03 8.36 -2.22
N GLY A 264 -11.17 7.06 -1.91
CA GLY A 264 -11.49 6.03 -2.92
C GLY A 264 -12.85 6.15 -3.62
N GLY A 265 -13.76 6.99 -3.11
CA GLY A 265 -15.04 7.29 -3.78
C GLY A 265 -14.97 8.34 -4.90
N MET A 266 -13.82 9.02 -5.08
CA MET A 266 -13.65 10.03 -6.14
C MET A 266 -13.37 9.37 -7.49
N ASN A 267 -13.70 10.08 -8.57
CA ASN A 267 -13.40 9.56 -9.90
C ASN A 267 -11.88 9.54 -10.16
N SER A 268 -11.44 8.76 -11.15
CA SER A 268 -10.00 8.59 -11.43
C SER A 268 -9.31 9.88 -11.91
N MET A 269 -10.01 10.73 -12.65
CA MET A 269 -9.45 11.99 -13.17
C MET A 269 -9.24 13.02 -12.06
N GLU A 270 -10.20 13.17 -11.15
CA GLU A 270 -10.09 14.03 -9.96
C GLU A 270 -8.91 13.61 -9.08
N ARG A 271 -8.79 12.32 -8.78
CA ARG A 271 -7.66 11.79 -7.99
C ARG A 271 -6.32 12.11 -8.64
N MET A 272 -6.22 11.93 -9.96
CA MET A 272 -5.00 12.24 -10.72
C MET A 272 -4.67 13.73 -10.68
N LEU A 273 -5.67 14.60 -10.85
CA LEU A 273 -5.51 16.05 -10.78
C LEU A 273 -4.98 16.48 -9.41
N ILE A 274 -5.67 16.09 -8.33
CA ILE A 274 -5.31 16.45 -6.96
C ILE A 274 -3.92 15.95 -6.59
N GLN A 275 -3.59 14.70 -6.95
CA GLN A 275 -2.26 14.15 -6.76
C GLN A 275 -1.20 14.97 -7.50
N THR A 276 -1.46 15.36 -8.76
CA THR A 276 -0.54 16.17 -9.56
C THR A 276 -0.31 17.55 -8.93
N GLN A 277 -1.38 18.21 -8.49
CA GLN A 277 -1.31 19.53 -7.84
C GLN A 277 -0.51 19.48 -6.53
N PHE A 278 -0.71 18.45 -5.72
CA PHE A 278 0.05 18.27 -4.48
C PHE A 278 1.54 18.00 -4.75
N LEU A 279 1.86 17.18 -5.75
CA LEU A 279 3.24 16.94 -6.18
C LEU A 279 3.91 18.22 -6.71
N ALA A 280 3.16 19.05 -7.43
CA ALA A 280 3.63 20.33 -7.97
C ALA A 280 3.74 21.45 -6.92
N GLY A 281 3.24 21.26 -5.69
CA GLY A 281 3.22 22.28 -4.64
C GLY A 281 2.11 23.33 -4.80
N GLU A 282 1.11 23.03 -5.63
CA GLU A 282 -0.10 23.86 -5.79
C GLU A 282 -1.10 23.66 -4.66
N LEU A 283 -1.07 22.50 -4.01
CA LEU A 283 -1.80 22.21 -2.78
C LEU A 283 -0.81 22.11 -1.62
N ASP A 284 -1.19 22.71 -0.49
CA ASP A 284 -0.39 22.69 0.73
C ASP A 284 -0.66 21.43 1.53
N VAL A 285 -1.92 21.00 1.60
CA VAL A 285 -2.34 19.86 2.42
C VAL A 285 -3.37 19.03 1.69
N ILE A 286 -3.27 17.72 1.85
CA ILE A 286 -4.31 16.78 1.42
C ILE A 286 -4.98 16.18 2.63
N ILE A 287 -6.31 16.29 2.71
CA ILE A 287 -7.12 15.56 3.69
C ILE A 287 -7.61 14.29 3.01
N ALA A 288 -7.35 13.12 3.57
CA ALA A 288 -7.58 11.87 2.88
C ALA A 288 -7.92 10.67 3.75
N THR A 289 -8.50 9.65 3.13
CA THR A 289 -8.45 8.30 3.71
C THR A 289 -7.12 7.62 3.36
N ASN A 290 -6.91 6.41 3.86
CA ASN A 290 -5.78 5.54 3.49
C ASN A 290 -5.59 5.30 1.96
N ALA A 291 -6.60 5.66 1.15
CA ALA A 291 -6.52 5.64 -0.32
C ALA A 291 -5.45 6.61 -0.85
N PHE A 292 -5.19 7.71 -0.15
CA PHE A 292 -4.10 8.63 -0.49
C PHE A 292 -2.82 8.12 0.15
N GLY A 293 -1.93 7.54 -0.65
CA GLY A 293 -0.60 7.29 -0.16
C GLY A 293 0.15 6.16 -0.84
N MET A 294 -0.48 5.03 -1.08
CA MET A 294 0.19 3.93 -1.75
C MET A 294 0.70 4.39 -3.13
N GLY A 295 2.03 4.54 -3.26
CA GLY A 295 2.67 5.04 -4.48
C GLY A 295 3.01 6.54 -4.56
N ILE A 296 2.65 7.36 -3.58
CA ILE A 296 3.04 8.78 -3.58
C ILE A 296 4.54 8.90 -3.28
N ASP A 297 5.25 9.62 -4.13
CA ASP A 297 6.67 9.93 -3.97
C ASP A 297 6.93 11.43 -3.97
N LYS A 298 6.47 12.08 -2.89
CA LYS A 298 6.80 13.47 -2.57
C LYS A 298 7.88 13.46 -1.48
N PRO A 299 9.12 13.89 -1.77
CA PRO A 299 10.23 13.76 -0.83
C PRO A 299 10.10 14.67 0.40
N ASP A 300 9.37 15.78 0.23
CA ASP A 300 9.33 16.94 1.12
C ASP A 300 8.06 17.07 1.97
N ILE A 301 7.29 15.98 2.18
CA ILE A 301 6.17 15.99 3.13
C ILE A 301 6.73 16.24 4.54
N ARG A 302 6.25 17.30 5.21
CA ARG A 302 6.76 17.71 6.52
C ARG A 302 5.96 17.16 7.69
N TYR A 303 4.66 16.94 7.51
CA TYR A 303 3.86 16.39 8.58
C TYR A 303 2.72 15.50 8.10
N VAL A 304 2.31 14.61 9.01
CA VAL A 304 1.09 13.80 8.89
C VAL A 304 0.29 14.01 10.17
N ILE A 305 -0.99 14.32 10.03
CA ILE A 305 -1.94 14.40 11.15
C ILE A 305 -2.95 13.26 10.97
N HIS A 306 -2.99 12.34 11.91
CA HIS A 306 -4.09 11.38 12.00
C HIS A 306 -5.25 12.05 12.74
N TYR A 307 -6.22 12.53 11.98
CA TYR A 307 -7.47 13.09 12.52
C TYR A 307 -8.21 12.07 13.38
N GLN A 308 -8.15 10.81 12.95
CA GLN A 308 -8.67 9.65 13.67
C GLN A 308 -7.58 8.59 13.74
N MET A 309 -7.53 7.87 14.87
CA MET A 309 -6.59 6.76 15.06
C MET A 309 -6.69 5.74 13.91
N PRO A 310 -5.59 5.25 13.31
CA PRO A 310 -5.62 4.16 12.34
C PRO A 310 -6.12 2.83 12.93
N ALA A 311 -6.48 1.88 12.06
CA ALA A 311 -6.95 0.55 12.48
C ALA A 311 -5.86 -0.37 13.04
N SER A 312 -4.58 -0.04 12.81
CA SER A 312 -3.43 -0.88 13.15
C SER A 312 -2.12 -0.08 13.17
N LEU A 313 -1.11 -0.61 13.86
CA LEU A 313 0.24 -0.02 13.90
C LEU A 313 0.95 -0.08 12.53
N GLU A 314 0.64 -1.05 11.69
CA GLU A 314 1.17 -1.13 10.33
C GLU A 314 0.64 -0.03 9.43
N ALA A 315 -0.67 0.27 9.51
CA ALA A 315 -1.26 1.40 8.80
C ALA A 315 -0.62 2.72 9.28
N TYR A 316 -0.56 2.93 10.60
CA TYR A 316 0.07 4.10 11.19
C TYR A 316 1.52 4.28 10.73
N SER A 317 2.35 3.23 10.82
CA SER A 317 3.76 3.24 10.41
C SER A 317 3.93 3.55 8.91
N GLN A 318 3.09 2.94 8.06
CA GLN A 318 3.12 3.19 6.61
C GLN A 318 2.77 4.64 6.27
N GLU A 319 1.77 5.20 6.97
CA GLU A 319 1.27 6.56 6.77
C GLU A 319 2.27 7.62 7.25
N ILE A 320 2.82 7.50 8.46
CA ILE A 320 3.84 8.45 8.95
C ILE A 320 5.16 8.34 8.17
N GLY A 321 5.49 7.17 7.62
CA GLY A 321 6.71 6.96 6.83
C GLY A 321 6.79 7.80 5.54
N ARG A 322 5.71 8.49 5.19
CA ARG A 322 5.63 9.50 4.11
C ARG A 322 6.40 10.77 4.43
N ILE A 323 6.51 11.10 5.71
CA ILE A 323 7.20 12.29 6.20
C ILE A 323 8.69 12.19 5.87
N GLY A 324 9.26 13.30 5.43
CA GLY A 324 10.71 13.52 5.43
C GLY A 324 11.50 12.45 4.69
N ARG A 325 11.08 12.09 3.47
CA ARG A 325 11.83 11.12 2.64
C ARG A 325 13.14 11.69 2.09
N ASP A 326 13.26 13.00 2.07
CA ASP A 326 14.51 13.77 1.92
C ASP A 326 15.43 13.69 3.16
N GLY A 327 15.00 13.04 4.24
CA GLY A 327 15.74 12.93 5.50
C GLY A 327 15.62 14.15 6.41
N GLN A 328 14.92 15.20 5.98
CA GLN A 328 14.72 16.40 6.79
C GLN A 328 13.73 16.15 7.94
N PRO A 329 13.77 16.97 9.00
CA PRO A 329 12.84 16.83 10.11
C PRO A 329 11.37 16.82 9.66
N GLY A 330 10.56 16.04 10.34
CA GLY A 330 9.12 16.10 10.17
C GLY A 330 8.36 15.57 11.37
N TYR A 331 7.03 15.67 11.31
CA TYR A 331 6.18 15.64 12.49
C TYR A 331 4.92 14.81 12.24
N ALA A 332 4.73 13.76 13.03
CA ALA A 332 3.54 12.92 13.00
C ALA A 332 2.68 13.25 14.23
N MET A 333 1.47 13.75 14.03
CA MET A 333 0.49 13.96 15.10
C MET A 333 -0.58 12.87 15.03
N LEU A 334 -0.87 12.20 16.15
CA LEU A 334 -2.05 11.36 16.29
C LEU A 334 -3.06 12.02 17.22
N LEU A 335 -4.26 12.29 16.73
CA LEU A 335 -5.40 12.68 17.56
C LEU A 335 -6.20 11.44 17.92
N TYR A 336 -6.44 11.24 19.22
CA TYR A 336 -7.14 10.06 19.73
C TYR A 336 -8.39 10.48 20.49
N GLY A 337 -9.54 9.96 20.05
CA GLY A 337 -10.78 9.95 20.81
C GLY A 337 -11.25 8.50 21.05
N PRO A 338 -11.84 8.16 22.21
CA PRO A 338 -12.35 6.81 22.48
C PRO A 338 -13.35 6.28 21.43
N GLU A 339 -14.07 7.18 20.74
CA GLU A 339 -14.99 6.85 19.66
C GLU A 339 -14.31 6.26 18.41
N ASP A 340 -13.01 6.51 18.22
CA ASP A 340 -12.26 5.99 17.07
C ASP A 340 -12.25 4.46 17.05
N VAL A 341 -12.26 3.84 18.23
CA VAL A 341 -12.32 2.38 18.37
C VAL A 341 -13.64 1.83 17.82
N GLN A 342 -14.75 2.53 18.07
CA GLN A 342 -16.08 2.11 17.59
C GLN A 342 -16.18 2.21 16.07
N ILE A 343 -15.58 3.25 15.47
CA ILE A 343 -15.51 3.40 14.01
C ILE A 343 -14.84 2.17 13.38
N HIS A 344 -13.68 1.75 13.90
CA HIS A 344 -12.96 0.60 13.36
C HIS A 344 -13.65 -0.73 13.65
N GLN A 345 -14.30 -0.89 14.81
CA GLN A 345 -15.10 -2.07 15.09
C GLN A 345 -16.28 -2.20 14.11
N TYR A 346 -16.97 -1.09 13.83
CA TYR A 346 -18.06 -1.06 12.86
C TYR A 346 -17.61 -1.39 11.44
N MET A 347 -16.48 -0.80 10.99
CA MET A 347 -15.89 -1.13 9.68
C MET A 347 -15.50 -2.60 9.59
N LEU A 348 -14.89 -3.14 10.65
CA LEU A 348 -14.47 -4.53 10.70
C LEU A 348 -15.68 -5.50 10.65
N ASP A 349 -16.77 -5.16 11.31
CA ASP A 349 -17.99 -5.95 11.28
C ASP A 349 -18.66 -5.95 9.90
N LYS A 350 -18.50 -4.87 9.11
CA LYS A 350 -18.99 -4.79 7.72
C LYS A 350 -18.09 -5.47 6.69
N GLU A 351 -16.79 -5.57 6.96
CA GLU A 351 -15.82 -6.16 6.04
C GLU A 351 -15.98 -7.69 5.92
N TYR A 352 -16.40 -8.35 7.01
CA TYR A 352 -16.53 -9.81 7.07
C TYR A 352 -17.99 -10.26 6.99
N PRO A 353 -18.27 -11.38 6.31
CA PRO A 353 -19.63 -11.89 6.16
C PRO A 353 -20.18 -12.35 7.51
N THR A 354 -21.50 -12.33 7.67
CA THR A 354 -22.21 -13.00 8.76
C THR A 354 -22.47 -14.48 8.45
N PRO A 355 -22.80 -15.34 9.43
CA PRO A 355 -23.15 -16.73 9.16
C PRO A 355 -24.29 -16.89 8.16
N LEU A 356 -25.28 -15.98 8.21
CA LEU A 356 -26.41 -15.97 7.27
C LEU A 356 -25.93 -15.65 5.84
N GLN A 357 -25.05 -14.65 5.68
CA GLN A 357 -24.50 -14.29 4.37
C GLN A 357 -23.63 -15.43 3.79
N VAL A 358 -22.86 -16.14 4.62
CA VAL A 358 -22.13 -17.34 4.18
C VAL A 358 -23.10 -18.39 3.64
N GLN A 359 -24.20 -18.66 4.35
CA GLN A 359 -25.20 -19.63 3.91
C GLN A 359 -25.88 -19.20 2.59
N GLN A 360 -26.31 -17.95 2.49
CA GLN A 360 -26.93 -17.39 1.29
C GLN A 360 -25.98 -17.46 0.08
N PHE A 361 -24.73 -17.05 0.26
CA PHE A 361 -23.69 -17.16 -0.76
C PHE A 361 -23.55 -18.60 -1.28
N LEU A 362 -23.46 -19.57 -0.37
CA LEU A 362 -23.29 -20.98 -0.75
C LEU A 362 -24.51 -21.56 -1.47
N GLN A 363 -25.72 -21.13 -1.11
CA GLN A 363 -26.94 -21.52 -1.82
C GLN A 363 -26.92 -21.03 -3.27
N HIS A 364 -26.57 -19.77 -3.49
CA HIS A 364 -26.44 -19.20 -4.83
C HIS A 364 -25.32 -19.84 -5.65
N HIS A 365 -24.15 -20.06 -5.03
CA HIS A 365 -23.02 -20.71 -5.68
C HIS A 365 -23.34 -22.15 -6.10
N ARG A 366 -24.06 -22.92 -5.27
CA ARG A 366 -24.52 -24.28 -5.61
C ARG A 366 -25.54 -24.29 -6.74
N ALA A 367 -26.37 -23.25 -6.83
CA ALA A 367 -27.35 -23.10 -7.89
C ALA A 367 -26.74 -22.68 -9.25
N GLY A 368 -25.43 -22.38 -9.29
CA GLY A 368 -24.75 -21.92 -10.50
C GLY A 368 -25.18 -20.52 -10.96
N VAL A 369 -25.78 -19.74 -10.06
CA VAL A 369 -26.27 -18.39 -10.36
C VAL A 369 -25.15 -17.40 -10.11
N SER A 370 -24.74 -16.67 -11.16
CA SER A 370 -23.83 -15.53 -11.01
C SER A 370 -24.54 -14.42 -10.24
N MET A 371 -23.94 -13.95 -9.15
CA MET A 371 -24.45 -12.78 -8.42
C MET A 371 -23.91 -11.53 -9.08
N ASP A 372 -24.81 -10.72 -9.65
CA ASP A 372 -24.47 -9.37 -10.11
C ASP A 372 -24.39 -8.39 -8.92
N ALA A 373 -23.96 -7.15 -9.19
CA ALA A 373 -23.81 -6.12 -8.16
C ALA A 373 -25.13 -5.82 -7.42
N GLN A 374 -26.29 -5.98 -8.08
CA GLN A 374 -27.60 -5.76 -7.45
C GLN A 374 -27.95 -6.89 -6.48
N ALA A 375 -27.71 -8.15 -6.86
CA ALA A 375 -27.90 -9.28 -5.96
C ALA A 375 -26.99 -9.20 -4.73
N LEU A 376 -25.72 -8.79 -4.91
CA LEU A 376 -24.79 -8.57 -3.82
C LEU A 376 -25.27 -7.48 -2.86
N ALA A 377 -25.74 -6.35 -3.39
CA ALA A 377 -26.28 -5.25 -2.59
C ALA A 377 -27.52 -5.68 -1.79
N LEU A 378 -28.42 -6.47 -2.36
CA LEU A 378 -29.60 -7.01 -1.68
C LEU A 378 -29.25 -7.94 -0.51
N LEU A 379 -28.15 -8.69 -0.63
CA LEU A 379 -27.62 -9.55 0.43
C LEU A 379 -26.73 -8.79 1.43
N GLY A 380 -26.53 -7.48 1.22
CA GLY A 380 -25.63 -6.66 2.04
C GLY A 380 -24.17 -7.11 1.97
N MET A 381 -23.75 -7.70 0.84
CA MET A 381 -22.40 -8.21 0.64
C MET A 381 -21.60 -7.26 -0.23
N SER A 382 -20.34 -7.00 0.15
CA SER A 382 -19.41 -6.25 -0.70
C SER A 382 -18.77 -7.15 -1.76
N GLU A 383 -18.14 -6.54 -2.77
CA GLU A 383 -17.35 -7.27 -3.77
C GLU A 383 -16.18 -8.01 -3.12
N GLU A 384 -15.50 -7.39 -2.15
CA GLU A 384 -14.39 -7.99 -1.41
C GLU A 384 -14.85 -9.20 -0.57
N MET A 385 -16.01 -9.08 0.08
CA MET A 385 -16.64 -10.17 0.82
C MET A 385 -16.95 -11.35 -0.10
N THR A 386 -17.46 -11.06 -1.30
CA THR A 386 -17.79 -12.06 -2.32
C THR A 386 -16.52 -12.75 -2.83
N ALA A 387 -15.48 -11.98 -3.17
CA ALA A 387 -14.20 -12.53 -3.61
C ALA A 387 -13.56 -13.42 -2.53
N MET A 388 -13.69 -13.02 -1.26
CA MET A 388 -13.24 -13.82 -0.12
C MET A 388 -13.96 -15.17 -0.03
N LEU A 389 -15.29 -15.15 -0.10
CA LEU A 389 -16.12 -16.36 -0.01
C LEU A 389 -15.91 -17.29 -1.20
N THR A 390 -15.80 -16.77 -2.40
CA THR A 390 -15.46 -17.53 -3.62
C THR A 390 -14.12 -18.24 -3.44
N PHE A 391 -13.08 -17.52 -3.01
CA PHE A 391 -11.75 -18.09 -2.78
C PHE A 391 -11.78 -19.26 -1.79
N TYR A 392 -12.45 -19.08 -0.64
CA TYR A 392 -12.52 -20.14 0.37
C TYR A 392 -13.38 -21.32 -0.09
N THR A 393 -14.42 -21.05 -0.86
CA THR A 393 -15.26 -22.08 -1.48
C THR A 393 -14.44 -22.94 -2.44
N GLU A 394 -13.73 -22.33 -3.38
CA GLU A 394 -12.86 -23.08 -4.31
C GLU A 394 -11.81 -23.92 -3.58
N ARG A 395 -11.17 -23.36 -2.54
CA ARG A 395 -10.12 -24.06 -1.77
C ARG A 395 -10.69 -25.25 -1.00
N ALA A 396 -11.88 -25.09 -0.42
CA ALA A 396 -12.54 -26.18 0.29
C ALA A 396 -13.05 -27.25 -0.68
N LEU A 397 -13.52 -26.89 -1.89
CA LEU A 397 -13.90 -27.85 -2.93
C LEU A 397 -12.70 -28.66 -3.43
N ALA A 398 -11.55 -28.01 -3.63
CA ALA A 398 -10.31 -28.68 -4.03
C ALA A 398 -9.85 -29.72 -2.99
N ARG A 399 -10.03 -29.43 -1.69
CA ARG A 399 -9.74 -30.39 -0.59
C ARG A 399 -10.75 -31.54 -0.54
N ALA A 400 -12.02 -31.25 -0.78
CA ALA A 400 -13.08 -32.25 -0.80
C ALA A 400 -12.93 -33.22 -1.98
N GLN A 401 -12.48 -32.77 -3.16
CA GLN A 401 -12.18 -33.66 -4.30
C GLN A 401 -11.00 -34.61 -4.02
N ALA A 402 -10.11 -34.26 -3.08
CA ALA A 402 -9.02 -35.11 -2.63
C ALA A 402 -9.42 -36.09 -1.50
N SER A 403 -10.65 -36.01 -0.98
CA SER A 403 -11.13 -36.76 0.20
C SER A 403 -12.47 -37.47 -0.09
N THR A 404 -12.74 -38.63 0.52
CA THR A 404 -14.00 -39.38 0.29
C THR A 404 -15.26 -38.63 0.76
N PRO A 405 -16.43 -38.81 0.09
CA PRO A 405 -17.58 -37.90 0.17
C PRO A 405 -18.46 -38.12 1.40
N LYS A 406 -18.07 -37.57 2.57
CA LYS A 406 -18.94 -37.52 3.77
C LYS A 406 -19.13 -36.13 4.39
N GLU A 407 -18.60 -35.06 3.82
CA GLU A 407 -18.55 -33.73 4.48
C GLU A 407 -19.38 -32.63 3.78
N GLY A 408 -20.64 -32.91 3.45
CA GLY A 408 -21.53 -31.91 2.84
C GLY A 408 -21.93 -30.74 3.77
N ASP A 409 -21.92 -30.97 5.08
CA ASP A 409 -22.38 -30.03 6.12
C ASP A 409 -21.26 -29.27 6.85
N ASN A 410 -19.98 -29.67 6.73
CA ASN A 410 -18.85 -28.96 7.35
C ASN A 410 -18.38 -27.73 6.56
N PHE A 411 -18.79 -27.59 5.30
CA PHE A 411 -18.24 -26.58 4.39
C PHE A 411 -18.53 -25.13 4.81
N ALA A 412 -19.79 -24.84 5.14
CA ALA A 412 -20.19 -23.52 5.61
C ALA A 412 -19.50 -23.17 6.94
N ARG A 413 -19.32 -24.19 7.81
CA ARG A 413 -18.63 -24.05 9.08
C ARG A 413 -17.14 -23.74 8.89
N ASP A 414 -16.48 -24.41 7.96
CA ASP A 414 -15.05 -24.19 7.67
C ASP A 414 -14.79 -22.79 7.12
N ILE A 415 -15.60 -22.35 6.14
CA ILE A 415 -15.52 -20.98 5.59
C ILE A 415 -15.75 -19.96 6.71
N TRP A 416 -16.80 -20.15 7.51
CA TRP A 416 -17.09 -19.28 8.65
C TRP A 416 -15.95 -19.22 9.67
N GLN A 417 -15.34 -20.37 10.00
CA GLN A 417 -14.20 -20.41 10.91
C GLN A 417 -12.99 -19.67 10.36
N GLU A 418 -12.71 -19.77 9.06
CA GLU A 418 -11.62 -19.03 8.44
C GLU A 418 -11.88 -17.51 8.41
N THR A 419 -13.13 -17.08 8.16
CA THR A 419 -13.50 -15.66 8.25
C THR A 419 -13.40 -15.12 9.68
N GLU A 420 -13.86 -15.88 10.68
CA GLU A 420 -13.76 -15.47 12.09
C GLU A 420 -12.33 -15.43 12.61
N LYS A 421 -11.48 -16.39 12.22
CA LYS A 421 -10.04 -16.34 12.53
C LYS A 421 -9.43 -15.04 12.03
N ARG A 422 -9.72 -14.63 10.78
CA ARG A 422 -9.23 -13.38 10.21
C ARG A 422 -9.77 -12.15 10.93
N LYS A 423 -11.06 -12.14 11.23
CA LYS A 423 -11.69 -11.08 12.00
C LYS A 423 -11.03 -10.91 13.36
N ALA A 424 -10.70 -12.02 14.04
CA ALA A 424 -9.97 -12.01 15.30
C ALA A 424 -8.55 -11.43 15.18
N VAL A 425 -7.84 -11.71 14.08
CA VAL A 425 -6.53 -11.09 13.81
C VAL A 425 -6.65 -9.57 13.71
N LYS A 426 -7.60 -9.04 12.94
CA LYS A 426 -7.81 -7.59 12.84
C LYS A 426 -8.24 -6.95 14.16
N ARG A 427 -9.11 -7.61 14.94
CA ARG A 427 -9.46 -7.16 16.30
C ARG A 427 -8.21 -7.07 17.20
N LYS A 428 -7.32 -8.05 17.10
CA LYS A 428 -6.05 -8.02 17.85
C LYS A 428 -5.18 -6.82 17.45
N LYS A 429 -5.04 -6.53 16.16
CA LYS A 429 -4.29 -5.36 15.67
C LYS A 429 -4.88 -4.04 16.15
N LEU A 430 -6.21 -3.92 16.16
CA LEU A 430 -6.88 -2.74 16.71
C LEU A 430 -6.58 -2.59 18.21
N SER A 431 -6.61 -3.69 18.97
CA SER A 431 -6.23 -3.70 20.39
C SER A 431 -4.76 -3.29 20.60
N GLU A 432 -3.84 -3.76 19.76
CA GLU A 432 -2.43 -3.36 19.76
C GLU A 432 -2.27 -1.85 19.49
N MET A 433 -3.05 -1.29 18.56
CA MET A 433 -3.07 0.15 18.29
C MET A 433 -3.60 0.96 19.48
N VAL A 434 -4.66 0.51 20.14
CA VAL A 434 -5.18 1.14 21.36
C VAL A 434 -4.14 1.08 22.48
N SER A 435 -3.51 -0.08 22.68
CA SER A 435 -2.43 -0.24 23.66
C SER A 435 -1.24 0.67 23.36
N TYR A 436 -0.96 0.98 22.09
CA TYR A 436 0.09 1.91 21.70
C TYR A 436 -0.23 3.35 22.10
N VAL A 437 -1.45 3.81 21.83
CA VAL A 437 -1.90 5.16 22.17
C VAL A 437 -1.95 5.38 23.67
N LEU A 438 -2.45 4.39 24.42
CA LEU A 438 -2.56 4.44 25.88
C LEU A 438 -1.25 4.17 26.62
N ALA A 439 -0.15 3.90 25.90
CA ALA A 439 1.12 3.60 26.54
C ALA A 439 1.75 4.87 27.16
N ASP A 440 2.22 4.73 28.40
CA ASP A 440 3.03 5.75 29.10
C ASP A 440 4.51 5.71 28.71
N SER A 441 4.92 4.69 27.97
CA SER A 441 6.30 4.51 27.50
C SER A 441 6.58 5.28 26.21
N CYS A 442 7.85 5.38 25.83
CA CYS A 442 8.27 5.99 24.57
C CYS A 442 7.52 5.35 23.37
N LEU A 443 6.72 6.16 22.67
CA LEU A 443 5.94 5.73 21.50
C LEU A 443 6.83 5.10 20.43
N ARG A 444 7.97 5.73 20.12
CA ARG A 444 8.91 5.20 19.14
C ARG A 444 9.45 3.83 19.52
N LYS A 445 9.84 3.66 20.78
CA LYS A 445 10.34 2.38 21.29
C LYS A 445 9.29 1.30 21.14
N HIS A 446 8.04 1.61 21.50
CA HIS A 446 6.92 0.69 21.37
C HIS A 446 6.71 0.28 19.89
N LEU A 447 6.71 1.24 18.97
CA LEU A 447 6.57 0.95 17.54
C LEU A 447 7.71 0.09 16.98
N ASN A 448 8.97 0.37 17.36
CA ASN A 448 10.12 -0.42 16.93
C ASN A 448 10.02 -1.86 17.45
N GLN A 449 9.67 -2.05 18.72
CA GLN A 449 9.48 -3.36 19.33
C GLN A 449 8.37 -4.16 18.65
N TYR A 450 7.27 -3.50 18.25
CA TYR A 450 6.17 -4.13 17.51
C TYR A 450 6.65 -4.81 16.22
N PHE A 451 7.55 -4.16 15.49
CA PHE A 451 8.14 -4.72 14.26
C PHE A 451 9.37 -5.61 14.50
N GLY A 452 9.69 -5.92 15.75
CA GLY A 452 10.83 -6.77 16.13
C GLY A 452 12.19 -6.07 15.99
N GLU A 453 12.22 -4.74 16.06
CA GLU A 453 13.46 -3.96 16.07
C GLU A 453 13.86 -3.61 17.50
N ALA A 454 15.14 -3.86 17.82
CA ALA A 454 15.77 -3.45 19.08
C ALA A 454 16.56 -2.14 18.93
N ASP A 455 16.26 -1.35 17.90
CA ASP A 455 16.98 -0.12 17.59
C ASP A 455 16.58 1.03 18.53
N ASP A 456 17.55 1.46 19.34
CA ASP A 456 17.46 2.60 20.26
C ASP A 456 18.14 3.88 19.72
N SER A 457 18.52 3.91 18.42
CA SER A 457 19.18 5.07 17.79
C SER A 457 18.20 6.21 17.47
N TYR A 458 17.75 6.91 18.51
CA TYR A 458 16.86 8.07 18.35
C TYR A 458 17.10 9.13 19.43
N HIS A 459 16.64 10.36 19.15
CA HIS A 459 16.84 11.50 20.05
C HIS A 459 16.11 11.32 21.38
N ARG A 460 16.64 11.91 22.47
CA ARG A 460 16.03 11.88 23.80
C ARG A 460 14.62 12.50 23.85
N PHE A 461 14.28 13.36 22.88
CA PHE A 461 12.97 14.03 22.74
C PHE A 461 12.19 13.55 21.50
N CYS A 462 12.23 12.26 21.19
CA CYS A 462 11.68 11.73 19.94
C CYS A 462 10.14 11.64 19.87
N CYS A 463 9.45 11.73 21.00
CA CYS A 463 7.98 11.67 21.06
C CYS A 463 7.40 12.44 22.27
N THR A 464 6.07 12.60 22.34
CA THR A 464 5.35 13.28 23.45
C THR A 464 5.78 12.75 24.82
N ARG A 465 5.89 11.43 24.95
CA ARG A 465 6.29 10.74 26.20
C ARG A 465 7.76 10.96 26.57
N CYS A 466 8.54 11.53 25.66
CA CYS A 466 9.95 11.80 25.83
C CYS A 466 10.27 13.30 25.90
N GLY A 467 9.28 14.19 25.96
CA GLY A 467 9.49 15.64 26.06
C GLY A 467 9.67 16.35 24.71
N LEU A 468 9.02 15.84 23.66
CA LEU A 468 8.96 16.49 22.35
C LEU A 468 8.46 17.94 22.45
N GLN A 469 9.12 18.86 21.74
CA GLN A 469 8.69 20.25 21.63
C GLN A 469 8.11 20.53 20.25
N ARG A 470 6.80 20.81 20.19
CA ARG A 470 6.06 21.07 18.95
C ARG A 470 6.57 22.29 18.17
N GLY A 471 6.97 23.35 18.88
CA GLY A 471 7.39 24.62 18.26
C GLY A 471 8.57 24.50 17.29
N ALA A 472 9.34 23.41 17.33
CA ALA A 472 10.41 23.14 16.37
C ALA A 472 9.92 22.81 14.95
N TYR A 473 8.62 22.57 14.76
CA TYR A 473 7.98 22.19 13.50
C TYR A 473 6.95 23.23 13.00
N GLU A 474 6.75 24.30 13.76
CA GLU A 474 5.85 25.41 13.42
C GLU A 474 6.64 26.49 12.67
N GLY A 475 6.02 27.12 11.66
CA GLY A 475 6.64 28.18 10.86
C GLY A 475 6.05 29.56 11.16
N GLU A 476 6.88 30.60 11.17
CA GLU A 476 6.44 32.00 11.10
C GLU A 476 6.12 32.35 9.64
N ARG A 477 4.92 32.04 9.12
CA ARG A 477 4.53 32.50 7.78
C ARG A 477 3.25 33.33 7.75
N THR A 478 3.39 34.46 7.06
CA THR A 478 2.37 35.46 6.76
C THR A 478 1.30 34.83 5.88
N VAL A 479 0.04 34.99 6.29
CA VAL A 479 -1.17 34.62 5.56
C VAL A 479 -1.07 35.17 4.13
N LEU A 480 -0.82 34.30 3.15
CA LEU A 480 -1.14 34.64 1.76
C LEU A 480 -2.65 34.63 1.69
N LEU A 481 -3.25 35.82 1.87
CA LEU A 481 -4.66 36.06 1.55
C LEU A 481 -4.94 35.43 0.19
N GLN A 482 -6.03 34.66 0.11
CA GLN A 482 -6.62 34.16 -1.14
C GLN A 482 -6.74 35.35 -2.10
N GLN A 483 -5.74 35.56 -2.94
CA GLN A 483 -5.90 36.39 -4.12
C GLN A 483 -6.61 35.51 -5.13
N ASP A 484 -7.82 35.94 -5.49
CA ASP A 484 -8.71 35.37 -6.49
C ASP A 484 -7.97 34.58 -7.58
N VAL A 485 -7.86 33.27 -7.39
CA VAL A 485 -7.58 32.36 -8.50
C VAL A 485 -8.92 32.08 -9.14
N GLN A 486 -9.49 33.09 -9.80
CA GLN A 486 -10.19 32.84 -11.05
C GLN A 486 -9.14 32.30 -12.02
N ASN A 487 -8.91 30.99 -12.04
CA ASN A 487 -8.30 30.33 -13.18
C ASN A 487 -8.90 28.94 -13.32
N SER A 488 -9.96 28.92 -14.12
CA SER A 488 -10.37 27.79 -14.94
C SER A 488 -9.14 27.21 -15.65
N TRP A 489 -8.55 26.16 -15.09
CA TRP A 489 -7.69 25.28 -15.87
C TRP A 489 -8.57 24.40 -16.75
N SER A 490 -8.42 24.53 -18.07
CA SER A 490 -9.15 23.66 -18.98
C SER A 490 -8.52 22.27 -18.94
N LEU A 491 -9.36 21.23 -18.84
CA LEU A 491 -8.96 19.82 -18.94
C LEU A 491 -8.01 19.56 -20.14
N ARG A 492 -8.12 20.36 -21.21
CA ARG A 492 -7.24 20.33 -22.38
C ARG A 492 -5.78 20.64 -22.07
N GLN A 493 -5.48 21.60 -21.19
CA GLN A 493 -4.09 21.96 -20.86
C GLN A 493 -3.40 20.86 -20.03
N ALA A 494 -4.13 20.19 -19.14
CA ALA A 494 -3.65 19.01 -18.43
C ALA A 494 -3.43 17.82 -19.40
N LEU A 495 -4.32 17.64 -20.38
CA LEU A 495 -4.18 16.60 -21.41
C LEU A 495 -3.00 16.86 -22.36
N ASP A 496 -2.70 18.11 -22.70
CA ASP A 496 -1.57 18.48 -23.57
C ASP A 496 -0.18 18.24 -22.93
N MET A 497 -0.11 18.22 -21.59
CA MET A 497 1.11 17.80 -20.87
C MET A 497 1.26 16.27 -20.81
N LEU A 498 0.16 15.52 -20.89
CA LEU A 498 0.12 14.07 -20.72
C LEU A 498 0.17 13.29 -22.05
N LEU A 499 -0.17 13.94 -23.17
CA LEU A 499 -0.09 13.35 -24.49
C LEU A 499 1.25 13.70 -25.16
N PRO A 500 1.90 12.76 -25.87
CA PRO A 500 3.12 13.09 -26.61
C PRO A 500 2.79 14.12 -27.69
N LYS A 501 3.56 15.21 -27.72
CA LYS A 501 3.53 16.12 -28.86
C LYS A 501 3.88 15.32 -30.11
N LYS A 502 2.99 15.38 -31.10
CA LYS A 502 3.12 14.70 -32.40
C LYS A 502 4.47 14.99 -33.06
#